data_AF-A0A967WLI3-F1
#
_entry.id   AF-A0A967WLI3-F1
#
_cell.length_a   1.000
_cell.length_b   1.000
_cell.length_c   1.000
_cell.angle_alpha   90.00
_cell.angle_beta   90.00
_cell.angle_gamma   90.00
#
_symmetry.space_group_name_H-M   'P 1'
#
loop_
_entity.id
_entity.type
_entity.pdbx_description
1 polymer ?
#
loop_
_entity_poly.entity_id
_entity_poly.type
_entity_poly.pdbx_seq_one_letter_code
_entity_poly.pdbx_strand_id
1 'polypeptide(L)'
;EAIATAGTREVVAIGLSVQGEAVMPVDKNGRALRPAILGMDSRTGEQNAWLCERFGAEHLFERTGMPVHTVNTLPKLLWLKQYEPEVWSRAERFLLYEDFLIQKMTGQAVISRCLASRTQLYDIP
;
A
#
# COMPACT_ATOMS: atom_id res chain seq x y z
N GLU A 1 7.97 25.86 -5.44
CA GLU A 1 9.01 26.15 -6.45
C GLU A 1 8.44 26.15 -7.87
N ALA A 2 7.99 25.01 -8.40
CA ALA A 2 7.47 24.91 -9.78
C ALA A 2 6.39 25.95 -10.18
N ILE A 3 5.39 26.22 -9.32
CA ILE A 3 4.34 27.22 -9.60
C ILE A 3 4.92 28.64 -9.72
N ALA A 4 5.87 28.99 -8.85
CA ALA A 4 6.53 30.29 -8.89
C ALA A 4 7.36 30.47 -10.17
N THR A 5 8.01 29.40 -10.63
CA THR A 5 8.76 29.38 -11.90
C THR A 5 7.85 29.44 -13.13
N ALA A 6 6.69 28.78 -13.09
CA ALA A 6 5.75 28.75 -14.21
C ALA A 6 5.02 30.07 -14.47
N GLY A 7 5.08 31.05 -13.55
CA GLY A 7 4.47 32.37 -13.71
C GLY A 7 2.94 32.38 -13.70
N THR A 8 2.30 31.22 -13.48
CA THR A 8 0.85 31.09 -13.31
C THR A 8 0.47 31.12 -11.83
N ARG A 9 -0.69 31.70 -11.54
CA ARG A 9 -1.31 31.67 -10.20
C ARG A 9 -2.45 30.66 -10.09
N GLU A 10 -2.88 30.10 -11.22
CA GLU A 10 -4.02 29.18 -11.29
C GLU A 10 -3.53 27.75 -11.51
N VAL A 11 -3.88 26.86 -10.59
CA VAL A 11 -3.57 25.43 -10.64
C VAL A 11 -4.86 24.69 -10.96
N VAL A 12 -4.93 24.13 -12.17
CA VAL A 12 -6.13 23.40 -12.65
C VAL A 12 -6.10 21.91 -12.34
N ALA A 13 -4.92 21.35 -12.06
CA ALA A 13 -4.73 19.93 -11.75
C ALA A 13 -3.47 19.69 -10.92
N ILE A 14 -3.45 18.59 -10.18
CA ILE A 14 -2.29 18.08 -9.44
C ILE A 14 -2.12 16.60 -9.81
N GLY A 15 -0.93 16.24 -10.28
CA GLY A 15 -0.52 14.85 -10.48
C GLY A 15 0.32 14.39 -9.30
N LEU A 16 0.14 13.14 -8.87
CA LEU A 16 0.92 12.54 -7.79
C LEU A 16 1.78 11.40 -8.33
N SER A 17 3.00 11.32 -7.82
CA SER A 17 3.87 10.16 -7.96
C SER A 17 4.55 9.93 -6.63
N VAL A 18 4.65 8.67 -6.23
CA VAL A 18 5.15 8.26 -4.92
C VAL A 18 6.14 7.12 -5.09
N GLN A 19 6.99 6.94 -4.09
CA GLN A 19 7.75 5.71 -3.94
C GLN A 19 6.75 4.56 -3.74
N GLY A 20 6.91 3.43 -4.45
CA GLY A 20 5.89 2.38 -4.57
C GLY A 20 5.22 1.91 -3.26
N GLU A 21 5.69 0.81 -2.68
CA GLU A 21 4.87 0.04 -1.74
C GLU A 21 5.10 0.52 -0.29
N ALA A 22 4.01 0.69 0.45
CA ALA A 22 4.01 0.85 1.90
C ALA A 22 2.65 0.46 2.49
N VAL A 23 2.58 0.28 3.81
CA VAL A 23 1.31 -0.01 4.49
C VAL A 23 1.08 0.96 5.64
N MET A 24 0.03 1.76 5.51
CA MET A 24 -0.47 2.71 6.50
C MET A 24 -1.89 2.32 6.92
N PRO A 25 -2.06 1.61 8.05
CA PRO A 25 -3.38 1.42 8.62
C PRO A 25 -3.94 2.76 9.11
N VAL A 26 -5.16 3.09 8.69
CA VAL A 26 -5.84 4.33 9.06
C VAL A 26 -7.18 4.06 9.74
N ASP A 27 -7.59 4.94 10.65
CA ASP A 27 -8.92 4.91 11.25
C ASP A 27 -10.00 5.45 10.30
N LYS A 28 -11.26 5.44 10.76
CA LYS A 28 -12.41 5.98 10.03
C LYS A 28 -12.29 7.46 9.63
N ASN A 29 -11.40 8.21 10.27
CA ASN A 29 -11.14 9.62 9.99
C ASN A 29 -9.90 9.81 9.10
N GLY A 30 -9.30 8.74 8.57
CA GLY A 30 -8.08 8.79 7.76
C GLY A 30 -6.82 9.09 8.57
N ARG A 31 -6.84 8.93 9.90
CA ARG A 31 -5.65 9.14 10.74
C ARG A 31 -4.86 7.85 10.82
N ALA A 32 -3.55 7.96 10.55
CA ALA A 32 -2.63 6.83 10.67
C ALA A 32 -2.60 6.31 12.11
N LEU A 33 -2.75 5.00 12.27
CA LEU A 33 -2.77 4.33 13.57
C LEU A 33 -1.37 3.99 14.09
N ARG A 34 -0.37 4.01 13.20
CA ARG A 34 1.05 3.76 13.48
C ARG A 34 1.92 4.30 12.32
N PRO A 35 3.25 4.37 12.48
CA PRO A 35 4.16 4.68 11.38
C PRO A 35 4.01 3.70 10.20
N ALA A 36 4.18 4.14 8.95
CA ALA A 36 4.08 3.24 7.79
C ALA A 36 5.09 2.08 7.86
N ILE A 37 4.71 0.88 7.44
CA ILE A 37 5.72 -0.15 7.08
C ILE A 37 6.14 0.11 5.63
N LEU A 38 7.40 0.47 5.43
CA LEU A 38 7.94 0.83 4.12
C LEU A 38 8.23 -0.42 3.27
N GLY A 39 8.28 -0.27 1.94
CA GLY A 39 8.60 -1.36 1.02
C GLY A 39 9.94 -2.04 1.30
N MET A 40 10.96 -1.29 1.72
CA MET A 40 12.30 -1.82 2.03
C MET A 40 12.36 -2.61 3.35
N ASP A 41 11.28 -2.61 4.13
CA ASP A 41 11.22 -3.35 5.38
C ASP A 41 11.07 -4.86 5.10
N SER A 42 12.01 -5.64 5.63
CA SER A 42 12.12 -7.09 5.40
C SER A 42 11.49 -7.95 6.50
N ARG A 43 10.71 -7.37 7.44
CA ARG A 43 10.16 -8.08 8.60
C ARG A 43 9.21 -9.25 8.29
N THR A 44 8.81 -9.41 7.03
CA THR A 44 7.70 -10.29 6.63
C THR A 44 8.14 -11.63 6.02
N GLY A 45 9.37 -12.07 6.34
CA GLY A 45 9.92 -13.33 5.84
C GLY A 45 9.07 -14.56 6.22
N GLU A 46 8.58 -14.62 7.46
CA GLU A 46 7.70 -15.70 7.91
C GLU A 46 6.37 -15.74 7.15
N GLN A 47 5.78 -14.57 6.89
CA GLN A 47 4.52 -14.46 6.14
C GLN A 47 4.72 -14.88 4.68
N ASN A 48 5.88 -14.58 4.08
CA ASN A 48 6.21 -15.08 2.74
C ASN A 48 6.34 -16.60 2.72
N ALA A 49 7.04 -17.20 3.70
CA ALA A 49 7.15 -18.65 3.81
C ALA A 49 5.76 -19.31 3.93
N TRP A 50 4.90 -18.75 4.78
CA TRP A 50 3.52 -19.20 4.95
C TRP A 50 2.69 -19.07 3.66
N LEU A 51 2.83 -17.96 2.93
CA LEU A 51 2.16 -17.76 1.63
C LEU A 51 2.59 -18.81 0.61
N CYS A 52 3.90 -19.08 0.52
CA CYS A 52 4.44 -20.10 -0.37
C CYS A 52 3.94 -21.51 -0.01
N GLU A 53 3.94 -21.86 1.28
CA GLU A 53 3.44 -23.15 1.76
C GLU A 53 1.93 -23.32 1.49
N ARG A 54 1.15 -22.26 1.73
CA ARG A 54 -0.30 -22.33 1.66
C ARG A 54 -0.87 -22.27 0.24
N PHE A 55 -0.28 -21.44 -0.62
CA PHE A 55 -0.83 -21.13 -1.94
C PHE A 55 0.10 -21.49 -3.10
N GLY A 56 1.40 -21.67 -2.85
CA GLY A 56 2.42 -21.83 -3.89
C GLY A 56 2.85 -20.50 -4.51
N ALA A 57 4.17 -20.32 -4.67
CA ALA A 57 4.73 -19.09 -5.22
C ALA A 57 4.33 -18.86 -6.69
N GLU A 58 4.30 -19.92 -7.49
CA GLU A 58 3.91 -19.87 -8.91
C GLU A 58 2.44 -19.46 -9.06
N HIS A 59 1.54 -20.10 -8.31
CA HIS A 59 0.12 -19.76 -8.34
C HIS A 59 -0.15 -18.30 -7.94
N LEU A 60 0.52 -17.80 -6.89
CA LEU A 60 0.42 -16.39 -6.51
C LEU A 60 0.92 -15.46 -7.62
N PHE A 61 2.00 -15.84 -8.30
CA PHE A 61 2.53 -15.07 -9.42
C PHE A 61 1.60 -15.07 -10.63
N GLU A 62 1.04 -16.22 -11.02
CA GLU A 62 0.10 -16.32 -12.14
C GLU A 62 -1.15 -15.45 -11.95
N ARG A 63 -1.65 -15.38 -10.71
CA ARG A 63 -2.82 -14.56 -10.36
C ARG A 63 -2.51 -13.07 -10.31
N THR A 64 -1.37 -12.71 -9.72
CA THR A 64 -1.10 -11.31 -9.32
C THR A 64 0.01 -10.62 -10.10
N GLY A 65 0.77 -11.35 -10.90
CA GLY A 65 2.00 -10.89 -11.58
C GLY A 65 3.13 -10.49 -10.64
N MET A 66 2.98 -10.70 -9.33
CA MET A 66 3.94 -10.28 -8.31
C MET A 66 4.61 -11.50 -7.67
N PRO A 67 5.95 -11.62 -7.73
CA PRO A 67 6.65 -12.69 -7.04
C PRO A 67 6.50 -12.51 -5.53
N VAL A 68 6.49 -13.61 -4.77
CA VAL A 68 6.47 -13.56 -3.30
C VAL A 68 7.74 -12.87 -2.82
N HIS A 69 7.59 -11.69 -2.23
CA HIS A 69 8.71 -10.88 -1.78
C HIS A 69 8.27 -9.96 -0.63
N THR A 70 9.19 -9.66 0.29
CA THR A 70 8.91 -8.84 1.49
C THR A 70 8.44 -7.43 1.15
N VAL A 71 8.80 -6.92 -0.03
CA VAL A 71 8.37 -5.61 -0.55
C VAL A 71 6.86 -5.48 -0.72
N ASN A 72 6.16 -6.57 -0.99
CA ASN A 72 4.73 -6.56 -1.33
C ASN A 72 3.86 -6.15 -0.13
N THR A 73 2.64 -5.72 -0.42
CA THR A 73 1.63 -5.31 0.58
C THR A 73 1.06 -6.51 1.32
N LEU A 74 0.68 -7.58 0.62
CA LEU A 74 0.07 -8.79 1.20
C LEU A 74 0.82 -9.32 2.44
N PRO A 75 2.14 -9.60 2.41
CA PRO A 75 2.83 -10.14 3.58
C PRO A 75 2.93 -9.14 4.74
N LYS A 76 2.90 -7.82 4.48
CA LYS A 76 2.84 -6.78 5.51
C LYS A 76 1.48 -6.72 6.21
N LEU A 77 0.39 -6.97 5.48
CA LEU A 77 -0.94 -7.09 6.07
C LEU A 77 -1.04 -8.31 6.98
N LEU A 78 -0.50 -9.46 6.54
CA LEU A 78 -0.44 -10.66 7.38
C LEU A 78 0.37 -10.42 8.66
N TRP A 79 1.50 -9.72 8.54
CA TRP A 79 2.33 -9.36 9.69
C TRP A 79 1.56 -8.47 10.67
N LEU A 80 0.87 -7.43 10.20
CA LEU A 80 0.03 -6.57 11.05
C LEU A 80 -1.06 -7.37 11.75
N LYS A 81 -1.73 -8.28 11.03
CA LYS A 81 -2.77 -9.13 11.59
C LYS A 81 -2.23 -10.04 12.71
N GLN A 82 -1.00 -10.53 12.58
CA GLN A 82 -0.37 -11.46 13.52
C GLN A 82 0.25 -10.76 14.73
N TYR A 83 1.01 -9.68 14.52
CA TYR A 83 1.82 -9.05 15.55
C TYR A 83 1.21 -7.79 16.15
N GLU A 84 0.30 -7.12 15.44
CA GLU A 84 -0.36 -5.90 15.90
C GLU A 84 -1.89 -6.00 15.76
N PRO A 85 -2.55 -7.01 16.38
CA PRO A 85 -3.98 -7.27 16.21
C PRO A 85 -4.86 -6.11 16.64
N GLU A 86 -4.44 -5.30 17.63
CA GLU A 86 -5.17 -4.09 18.02
C GLU A 86 -5.19 -3.05 16.90
N VAL A 87 -4.06 -2.82 16.22
CA VAL A 87 -3.98 -1.93 15.06
C VAL A 87 -4.83 -2.47 13.92
N TRP A 88 -4.73 -3.78 13.65
CA TRP A 88 -5.55 -4.46 12.64
C TRP A 88 -7.04 -4.28 12.89
N SER A 89 -7.49 -4.45 14.13
CA SER A 89 -8.91 -4.34 14.51
C SER A 89 -9.47 -2.93 14.42
N ARG A 90 -8.62 -1.91 14.63
CA ARG A 90 -8.99 -0.50 14.58
C ARG A 90 -8.86 0.12 13.19
N ALA A 91 -8.13 -0.54 12.29
CA ALA A 91 -7.92 -0.07 10.94
C ALA A 91 -9.23 -0.18 10.15
N GLU A 92 -9.70 0.94 9.64
CA GLU A 92 -10.79 1.00 8.66
C GLU A 92 -10.26 0.65 7.26
N ARG A 93 -9.04 1.11 6.94
CA ARG A 93 -8.38 0.88 5.65
C ARG A 93 -6.87 0.70 5.84
N PHE A 94 -6.24 0.04 4.87
CA PHE A 94 -4.80 -0.04 4.74
C PHE A 94 -4.40 0.66 3.45
N LEU A 95 -3.79 1.83 3.60
CA LEU A 95 -3.43 2.68 2.47
C LEU A 95 -1.94 2.57 2.15
N LEU A 96 -1.59 2.72 0.88
CA LEU A 96 -0.23 2.96 0.39
C LEU A 96 0.02 4.49 0.35
N TYR A 97 1.15 4.93 -0.21
CA TYR A 97 1.50 6.37 -0.21
C TYR A 97 0.54 7.22 -1.04
N GLU A 98 0.19 6.76 -2.25
CA GLU A 98 -0.60 7.52 -3.21
C GLU A 98 -2.01 7.76 -2.67
N ASP A 99 -2.69 6.70 -2.29
CA ASP A 99 -4.04 6.68 -1.76
C ASP A 99 -4.16 7.36 -0.39
N PHE A 100 -3.12 7.31 0.46
CA PHE A 100 -3.10 8.10 1.69
C PHE A 100 -3.05 9.61 1.41
N LEU A 101 -2.21 10.04 0.46
CA LEU A 101 -2.09 11.44 0.08
C LEU A 101 -3.35 11.93 -0.64
N ILE A 102 -3.91 11.12 -1.55
CA ILE A 102 -5.18 11.43 -2.21
C ILE A 102 -6.28 11.57 -1.15
N GLN A 103 -6.40 10.63 -0.20
CA GLN A 103 -7.40 10.72 0.87
C GLN A 103 -7.25 12.00 1.69
N LYS A 104 -6.02 12.42 2.00
CA LYS A 104 -5.80 13.68 2.72
C LYS A 104 -6.19 14.92 1.93
N MET A 105 -5.98 14.93 0.62
CA MET A 105 -6.28 16.09 -0.22
C MET A 105 -7.76 16.16 -0.61
N THR A 106 -8.41 15.02 -0.84
CA THR A 106 -9.75 14.95 -1.46
C THR A 106 -10.81 14.32 -0.58
N GLY A 107 -10.42 13.67 0.53
CA GLY A 107 -11.30 12.84 1.35
C GLY A 107 -11.59 11.44 0.76
N GLN A 108 -11.12 11.14 -0.46
CA GLN A 108 -11.39 9.88 -1.15
C GLN A 108 -10.19 8.93 -1.03
N ALA A 109 -10.43 7.69 -0.57
CA ALA A 109 -9.42 6.64 -0.61
C ALA A 109 -9.54 5.88 -1.92
N VAL A 110 -8.68 6.21 -2.88
CA VAL A 110 -8.61 5.57 -4.19
C VAL A 110 -7.16 5.25 -4.52
N ILE A 111 -6.94 4.11 -5.18
CA ILE A 111 -5.62 3.62 -5.58
C ILE A 111 -5.56 3.50 -7.10
N SER A 112 -4.44 3.90 -7.71
CA SER A 112 -4.24 3.68 -9.14
C SER A 112 -4.07 2.19 -9.47
N ARG A 113 -4.41 1.78 -10.69
CA ARG A 113 -4.17 0.39 -11.14
C ARG A 113 -2.68 0.03 -11.12
N CYS A 114 -1.81 1.00 -11.39
CA CYS A 114 -0.37 0.83 -11.36
C CYS A 114 0.12 0.44 -9.96
N LEU A 115 -0.37 1.12 -8.93
CA LEU A 115 0.01 0.82 -7.55
C LEU A 115 -0.73 -0.43 -7.02
N ALA A 116 -1.99 -0.63 -7.39
CA ALA A 116 -2.76 -1.80 -7.00
C ALA A 116 -2.12 -3.11 -7.50
N SER A 117 -1.63 -3.15 -8.74
CA SER A 117 -0.97 -4.34 -9.31
C SER A 117 0.30 -4.75 -8.54
N ARG A 118 0.91 -3.84 -7.78
CA ARG A 118 2.11 -4.07 -6.99
C ARG A 118 1.85 -4.68 -5.60
N THR A 119 0.58 -4.76 -5.19
CA THR A 119 0.22 -5.18 -3.83
C THR A 119 0.31 -6.68 -3.59
N GLN A 120 0.36 -7.49 -4.66
CA GLN A 120 0.11 -8.94 -4.64
C GLN A 120 -1.33 -9.31 -4.19
N LEU A 121 -2.28 -8.37 -4.32
CA LEU A 121 -3.70 -8.56 -4.02
C LEU A 121 -4.61 -8.28 -5.23
N TYR A 122 -4.04 -7.82 -6.34
CA TYR A 122 -4.76 -7.48 -7.55
C TYR A 122 -4.71 -8.66 -8.53
N ASP A 123 -5.88 -9.11 -8.98
CA ASP A 123 -6.00 -10.17 -9.98
C ASP A 123 -5.73 -9.57 -11.37
N ILE A 124 -4.80 -10.17 -12.11
CA ILE A 124 -4.44 -9.71 -13.47
C ILE A 124 -5.34 -10.32 -14.57
N PRO A 125 -5.71 -11.62 -14.54
CA PRO A 125 -6.65 -12.21 -15.50
C PRO A 125 -8.00 -11.49 -15.56
#